data_AF-A0AAN8Q5V2-F1
#
_entry.id   AF-A0AAN8Q5V2-F1
#
_cell.length_a   1.000
_cell.length_b   1.000
_cell.length_c   1.000
_cell.angle_alpha   90.00
_cell.angle_beta   90.00
_cell.angle_gamma   90.00
#
_symmetry.space_group_name_H-M   'P 1'
#
loop_
_entity.id
_entity.type
_entity.pdbx_description
1 polymer ?
#
loop_
_entity_poly.entity_id
_entity_poly.type
_entity_poly.pdbx_seq_one_letter_code
_entity_poly.pdbx_strand_id
1 'polypeptide(L)'
;MSLLLCCAVMALHLVKGVDAASGVVNTTDQEVVGVEPQSPCPAGWHQNGHRCFSFYPVWATWSTAESYCSQHGGNLVSVHSPGQQVFVQDLVRRHTDQPVWMGGYDAAQEGMWLWSDGSAVDHFYWEEDEPSNSGQGENCMELHTGAGQGWNDVSCGELRFYVCSMETRSGLAALPSQKQAHERELVEEVSIYDVLWETSKRVADETLDSAFLSGMYTRRLPARFYADFCHQEVLYLDRVITMLQVLIRTVQGPPDIMLFLQTTHQHYQESLKEAQNQTPPHLNLSSIQPSAAVRQYLQSFHDIVHEEPIYWLVSLLPRALLRPYLAQHLPLGERTRSGPSPCLYPRLNLFPCPCYQWGGEDMKSDQRNQRNQKDKSGSYYRPLLEKYQDVIDVYKAVNIFRVQMINEKALFTSSWFPTGDEEEVEDQPIRVWSVESGSDVRVKL
;
A
#
# COMPACT_ATOMS: atom_id res chain seq x y z
N MET A 1 17.58 63.15 68.96
CA MET A 1 17.66 62.71 67.55
C MET A 1 16.46 61.81 67.32
N SER A 2 15.30 62.38 66.99
CA SER A 2 14.84 62.61 65.59
C SER A 2 14.60 61.25 64.92
N LEU A 3 13.39 60.71 64.77
CA LEU A 3 12.18 61.15 64.04
C LEU A 3 11.94 60.13 62.90
N LEU A 4 10.77 59.45 62.96
CA LEU A 4 9.86 59.06 61.85
C LEU A 4 10.37 58.03 60.81
N LEU A 5 9.60 57.08 60.29
CA LEU A 5 8.15 56.98 60.01
C LEU A 5 7.60 55.58 60.45
N CYS A 6 6.47 55.41 61.14
CA CYS A 6 5.04 55.49 60.71
C CYS A 6 4.73 54.67 59.43
N CYS A 7 3.70 53.83 59.29
CA CYS A 7 2.64 53.22 60.11
C CYS A 7 1.78 52.37 59.11
N ALA A 8 0.89 51.51 59.62
CA ALA A 8 -0.26 50.81 58.96
C ALA A 8 -0.03 49.32 58.59
N VAL A 9 -0.82 48.32 59.01
CA VAL A 9 -1.98 48.16 59.93
C VAL A 9 -1.96 46.70 60.43
N MET A 10 -2.32 46.50 61.70
CA MET A 10 -2.57 45.19 62.34
C MET A 10 -4.06 45.02 62.67
N ALA A 11 -4.48 43.75 62.66
CA ALA A 11 -5.59 43.14 63.44
C ALA A 11 -7.02 43.21 62.83
N LEU A 12 -7.96 42.30 63.12
CA LEU A 12 -8.16 41.46 64.31
C LEU A 12 -9.21 40.35 64.00
N HIS A 13 -9.17 39.24 64.74
CA HIS A 13 -10.12 38.11 64.77
C HIS A 13 -11.59 38.48 65.02
N LEU A 14 -12.55 37.60 64.69
CA LEU A 14 -13.71 37.26 65.55
C LEU A 14 -14.47 35.99 65.10
N VAL A 15 -15.17 35.41 66.08
CA VAL A 15 -15.69 34.04 66.26
C VAL A 15 -17.23 33.97 66.03
N LYS A 16 -17.77 32.73 65.93
CA LYS A 16 -19.15 32.22 66.24
C LYS A 16 -19.99 31.90 65.00
N GLY A 17 -20.72 30.78 64.86
CA GLY A 17 -20.99 29.61 65.71
C GLY A 17 -22.26 28.88 65.21
N VAL A 18 -22.27 27.54 65.34
CA VAL A 18 -23.38 26.58 65.66
C VAL A 18 -24.65 26.62 64.77
N ASP A 19 -25.04 25.56 64.05
CA ASP A 19 -25.86 24.44 64.58
C ASP A 19 -25.70 23.11 63.81
N ALA A 20 -25.89 22.02 64.56
CA ALA A 20 -25.74 20.62 64.18
C ALA A 20 -27.03 20.00 63.59
N ALA A 21 -26.89 19.04 62.67
CA ALA A 21 -27.34 17.64 62.85
C ALA A 21 -27.33 16.81 61.55
N SER A 22 -26.93 15.55 61.73
CA SER A 22 -27.26 14.34 60.95
C SER A 22 -26.52 14.04 59.64
N GLY A 23 -25.84 12.88 59.64
CA GLY A 23 -25.63 12.06 58.43
C GLY A 23 -24.19 11.58 58.23
N VAL A 24 -23.89 10.37 58.68
CA VAL A 24 -22.70 9.61 58.25
C VAL A 24 -22.88 9.20 56.79
N VAL A 25 -21.96 9.58 55.89
CA VAL A 25 -21.69 8.84 54.64
C VAL A 25 -20.18 8.89 54.36
N ASN A 26 -19.56 7.72 54.35
CA ASN A 26 -18.26 7.45 53.76
C ASN A 26 -18.41 7.46 52.23
N THR A 27 -17.62 8.23 51.50
CA THR A 27 -17.39 7.99 50.07
C THR A 27 -15.90 8.05 49.75
N THR A 28 -15.36 6.88 49.49
CA THR A 28 -14.23 6.64 48.59
C THR A 28 -14.64 7.03 47.18
N ASP A 29 -14.11 8.12 46.64
CA ASP A 29 -14.20 8.40 45.21
C ASP A 29 -12.96 7.79 44.53
N GLN A 30 -13.09 6.53 44.13
CA GLN A 30 -12.29 5.99 43.02
C GLN A 30 -12.99 6.40 41.73
N GLU A 31 -12.30 7.23 40.95
CA GLU A 31 -12.69 7.61 39.60
C GLU A 31 -12.60 6.37 38.71
N VAL A 32 -13.76 5.78 38.37
CA VAL A 32 -13.85 4.69 37.42
C VAL A 32 -13.58 5.26 36.04
N VAL A 33 -12.38 5.02 35.51
CA VAL A 33 -12.06 5.26 34.10
C VAL A 33 -13.03 4.42 33.27
N GLY A 34 -13.94 5.08 32.56
CA GLY A 34 -14.88 4.45 31.65
C GLY A 34 -14.10 3.69 30.58
N VAL A 35 -14.26 2.37 30.55
CA VAL A 35 -13.81 1.54 29.42
C VAL A 35 -14.72 1.91 28.25
N GLU A 36 -14.20 2.64 27.26
CA GLU A 36 -14.93 2.78 26.00
C GLU A 36 -15.25 1.37 25.47
N PRO A 37 -16.49 1.10 25.02
CA PRO A 37 -16.83 -0.20 24.47
C PRO A 37 -15.93 -0.46 23.28
N GLN A 38 -15.00 -1.42 23.43
CA GLN A 38 -14.15 -1.84 22.33
C GLN A 38 -15.05 -2.29 21.19
N SER A 39 -14.86 -1.69 20.02
CA SER A 39 -15.54 -2.13 18.80
C SER A 39 -15.34 -3.64 18.64
N PRO A 40 -16.41 -4.41 18.37
CA PRO A 40 -16.30 -5.87 18.19
C PRO A 40 -15.52 -6.24 16.93
N CYS A 41 -15.23 -5.26 16.05
CA CYS A 41 -14.41 -5.39 14.86
C CYS A 41 -13.06 -4.67 15.02
N PRO A 42 -11.97 -5.20 14.43
CA PRO A 42 -10.68 -4.51 14.41
C PRO A 42 -10.76 -3.14 13.73
N ALA A 43 -9.76 -2.29 13.99
CA ALA A 43 -9.67 -0.98 13.33
C ALA A 43 -9.67 -1.14 11.80
N GLY A 44 -10.45 -0.31 11.10
CA GLY A 44 -10.63 -0.38 9.66
C GLY A 44 -11.70 -1.37 9.17
N TRP A 45 -12.27 -2.20 10.05
CA TRP A 45 -13.32 -3.16 9.68
C TRP A 45 -14.71 -2.61 10.00
N HIS A 46 -15.67 -2.92 9.12
CA HIS A 46 -17.06 -2.51 9.24
C HIS A 46 -17.92 -3.66 9.76
N GLN A 47 -18.68 -3.41 10.82
CA GLN A 47 -19.58 -4.41 11.40
C GLN A 47 -20.90 -4.50 10.63
N ASN A 48 -21.35 -5.73 10.36
CA ASN A 48 -22.74 -6.03 9.98
C ASN A 48 -23.19 -7.30 10.72
N GLY A 49 -24.12 -7.13 11.66
CA GLY A 49 -24.54 -8.20 12.56
C GLY A 49 -23.38 -8.72 13.42
N HIS A 50 -23.16 -10.03 13.41
CA HIS A 50 -22.08 -10.70 14.14
C HIS A 50 -20.78 -10.84 13.35
N ARG A 51 -20.66 -10.17 12.20
CA ARG A 51 -19.48 -10.25 11.33
C ARG A 51 -18.85 -8.89 11.09
N CYS A 52 -17.57 -8.91 10.77
CA CYS A 52 -16.75 -7.78 10.41
C CYS A 52 -16.30 -7.94 8.96
N PHE A 53 -16.28 -6.85 8.19
CA PHE A 53 -15.91 -6.83 6.78
C PHE A 53 -14.89 -5.74 6.50
N SER A 54 -13.89 -6.01 5.66
CA SER A 54 -12.95 -5.00 5.20
C SER A 54 -12.69 -5.16 3.70
N PHE A 55 -12.67 -4.04 3.00
CA PHE A 55 -12.39 -3.99 1.57
C PHE A 55 -10.92 -3.66 1.33
N TYR A 56 -10.27 -4.44 0.47
CA TYR A 56 -8.87 -4.30 0.13
C TYR A 56 -8.72 -3.89 -1.34
N PRO A 57 -8.34 -2.63 -1.62
CA PRO A 57 -8.01 -2.17 -2.97
C PRO A 57 -6.61 -2.62 -3.38
N VAL A 58 -6.34 -3.93 -3.31
CA VAL A 58 -5.07 -4.53 -3.72
C VAL A 58 -5.34 -5.60 -4.75
N TRP A 59 -4.62 -5.53 -5.87
CA TRP A 59 -4.77 -6.49 -6.96
C TRP A 59 -4.16 -7.83 -6.56
N ALA A 60 -5.02 -8.85 -6.42
CA ALA A 60 -4.63 -10.18 -5.98
C ALA A 60 -5.36 -11.25 -6.80
N THR A 61 -4.72 -12.43 -6.96
CA THR A 61 -5.45 -13.64 -7.37
C THR A 61 -6.37 -14.07 -6.24
N TRP A 62 -7.39 -14.88 -6.56
CA TRP A 62 -8.31 -15.39 -5.55
C TRP A 62 -7.58 -16.08 -4.39
N SER A 63 -6.61 -16.95 -4.71
CA SER A 63 -5.79 -17.67 -3.73
C SER A 63 -4.93 -16.76 -2.85
N THR A 64 -4.35 -15.70 -3.44
CA THR A 64 -3.56 -14.72 -2.69
C THR A 64 -4.46 -13.96 -1.73
N ALA A 65 -5.63 -13.53 -2.20
CA ALA A 65 -6.58 -12.76 -1.41
C ALA A 65 -7.12 -13.59 -0.23
N GLU A 66 -7.47 -14.86 -0.47
CA GLU A 66 -7.86 -15.79 0.59
C GLU A 66 -6.75 -15.99 1.61
N SER A 67 -5.53 -16.31 1.15
CA SER A 67 -4.37 -16.46 2.04
C SER A 67 -4.15 -15.23 2.92
N TYR A 68 -4.30 -14.03 2.36
CA TYR A 68 -4.20 -12.78 3.12
C TYR A 68 -5.30 -12.66 4.17
N CYS A 69 -6.57 -12.89 3.81
CA CYS A 69 -7.69 -12.83 4.75
C CYS A 69 -7.53 -13.86 5.88
N SER A 70 -7.16 -15.09 5.54
CA SER A 70 -6.86 -16.21 6.45
C SER A 70 -5.76 -15.86 7.45
N GLN A 71 -4.65 -15.28 7.00
CA GLN A 71 -3.55 -14.84 7.88
C GLN A 71 -3.98 -13.75 8.88
N HIS A 72 -5.06 -13.01 8.57
CA HIS A 72 -5.62 -11.96 9.43
C HIS A 72 -6.86 -12.41 10.22
N GLY A 73 -7.09 -13.73 10.32
CA GLY A 73 -8.15 -14.31 11.15
C GLY A 73 -9.55 -14.27 10.55
N GLY A 74 -9.66 -14.02 9.24
CA GLY A 74 -10.90 -14.09 8.47
C GLY A 74 -10.75 -15.00 7.26
N ASN A 75 -11.64 -14.82 6.28
CA ASN A 75 -11.54 -15.44 4.95
C ASN A 75 -12.05 -14.41 3.93
N LEU A 76 -11.94 -14.68 2.64
CA LEU A 76 -12.72 -13.96 1.64
C LEU A 76 -14.21 -14.01 2.00
N VAL A 77 -14.93 -12.95 1.64
CA VAL A 77 -16.30 -12.74 2.12
C VAL A 77 -17.24 -13.87 1.67
N SER A 78 -17.97 -14.42 2.63
CA SER A 78 -19.17 -15.23 2.42
C SER A 78 -20.43 -14.43 2.73
N VAL A 79 -21.53 -14.76 2.05
CA VAL A 79 -22.81 -14.07 2.17
C VAL A 79 -23.92 -15.08 2.43
N HIS A 80 -24.61 -14.91 3.55
CA HIS A 80 -25.64 -15.82 4.07
C HIS A 80 -27.00 -15.15 4.27
N SER A 81 -27.17 -13.93 3.79
CA SER A 81 -28.46 -13.25 3.85
C SER A 81 -28.58 -12.12 2.84
N PRO A 82 -29.81 -11.72 2.46
CA PRO A 82 -30.01 -10.55 1.60
C PRO A 82 -29.44 -9.27 2.21
N GLY A 83 -29.48 -9.13 3.54
CA GLY A 83 -28.91 -7.98 4.24
C GLY A 83 -27.39 -7.91 4.11
N GLN A 84 -26.71 -9.05 4.18
CA GLN A 84 -25.26 -9.12 3.96
C GLN A 84 -24.91 -8.84 2.50
N GLN A 85 -25.67 -9.37 1.53
CA GLN A 85 -25.45 -9.09 0.11
C GLN A 85 -25.48 -7.58 -0.17
N VAL A 86 -26.53 -6.89 0.29
CA VAL A 86 -26.67 -5.44 0.13
C VAL A 86 -25.51 -4.70 0.83
N PHE A 87 -25.17 -5.11 2.04
CA PHE A 87 -24.08 -4.49 2.80
C PHE A 87 -22.72 -4.61 2.09
N VAL A 88 -22.38 -5.80 1.57
CA VAL A 88 -21.11 -6.04 0.85
C VAL A 88 -21.10 -5.25 -0.46
N GLN A 89 -22.20 -5.24 -1.20
CA GLN A 89 -22.33 -4.41 -2.40
C GLN A 89 -22.12 -2.93 -2.10
N ASP A 90 -22.75 -2.40 -1.04
CA ASP A 90 -22.61 -0.99 -0.65
C ASP A 90 -21.20 -0.67 -0.10
N LEU A 91 -20.56 -1.62 0.58
CA LEU A 91 -19.15 -1.49 0.96
C LEU A 91 -18.27 -1.34 -0.26
N VAL A 92 -18.45 -2.19 -1.28
CA VAL A 92 -17.65 -2.17 -2.51
C VAL A 92 -17.94 -0.92 -3.34
N ARG A 93 -19.20 -0.57 -3.59
CA ARG A 93 -19.61 0.64 -4.36
C ARG A 93 -19.05 1.94 -3.82
N ARG A 94 -18.86 2.04 -2.50
CA ARG A 94 -18.23 3.22 -1.89
C ARG A 94 -16.77 3.40 -2.29
N HIS A 95 -16.11 2.33 -2.75
CA HIS A 95 -14.69 2.32 -3.11
C HIS A 95 -14.48 2.20 -4.61
N THR A 96 -15.21 1.31 -5.29
CA THR A 96 -14.98 0.94 -6.69
C THR A 96 -16.23 0.38 -7.36
N ASP A 97 -16.26 0.50 -8.69
CA ASP A 97 -17.23 -0.19 -9.57
C ASP A 97 -16.59 -1.40 -10.28
N GLN A 98 -15.32 -1.70 -10.00
CA GLN A 98 -14.61 -2.86 -10.51
C GLN A 98 -15.12 -4.15 -9.85
N PRO A 99 -15.11 -5.30 -10.56
CA PRO A 99 -15.38 -6.59 -9.94
C PRO A 99 -14.41 -6.88 -8.78
N VAL A 100 -14.91 -7.56 -7.74
CA VAL A 100 -14.12 -7.88 -6.53
C VAL A 100 -14.26 -9.33 -6.13
N TRP A 101 -13.22 -9.96 -5.59
CA TRP A 101 -13.30 -11.34 -5.13
C TRP A 101 -14.23 -11.52 -3.93
N MET A 102 -14.96 -12.63 -3.98
CA MET A 102 -15.69 -13.24 -2.88
C MET A 102 -15.10 -14.61 -2.54
N GLY A 103 -15.49 -15.20 -1.42
CA GLY A 103 -14.95 -16.48 -0.97
C GLY A 103 -15.51 -17.70 -1.69
N GLY A 104 -16.39 -17.51 -2.68
CA GLY A 104 -17.03 -18.61 -3.39
C GLY A 104 -16.07 -19.27 -4.37
N TYR A 105 -16.04 -20.60 -4.39
CA TYR A 105 -15.31 -21.40 -5.37
C TYR A 105 -16.00 -22.75 -5.61
N ASP A 106 -15.77 -23.37 -6.76
CA ASP A 106 -16.30 -24.70 -7.11
C ASP A 106 -15.27 -25.61 -7.81
N ALA A 107 -13.98 -25.29 -7.67
CA ALA A 107 -12.85 -26.02 -8.28
C ALA A 107 -12.81 -27.53 -8.00
N ALA A 108 -13.46 -28.00 -6.93
CA ALA A 108 -13.56 -29.43 -6.61
C ALA A 108 -14.57 -30.15 -7.52
N GLN A 109 -15.65 -29.48 -7.90
CA GLN A 109 -16.69 -29.99 -8.78
C GLN A 109 -17.54 -28.83 -9.31
N GLU A 110 -17.48 -28.64 -10.62
CA GLU A 110 -18.26 -27.66 -11.38
C GLU A 110 -19.73 -27.59 -10.95
N GLY A 111 -20.20 -26.37 -10.66
CA GLY A 111 -21.57 -26.09 -10.24
C GLY A 111 -21.85 -26.39 -8.76
N MET A 112 -20.90 -26.96 -8.01
CA MET A 112 -20.99 -27.14 -6.56
C MET A 112 -20.16 -26.11 -5.80
N TRP A 113 -20.77 -24.96 -5.55
CA TRP A 113 -20.13 -23.83 -4.88
C TRP A 113 -19.99 -24.01 -3.36
N LEU A 114 -18.82 -23.65 -2.84
CA LEU A 114 -18.47 -23.62 -1.43
C LEU A 114 -17.89 -22.26 -1.05
N TRP A 115 -18.08 -21.84 0.19
CA TRP A 115 -17.37 -20.68 0.73
C TRP A 115 -16.00 -21.09 1.29
N SER A 116 -14.99 -20.23 1.14
CA SER A 116 -13.64 -20.45 1.65
C SER A 116 -13.57 -20.50 3.19
N ASP A 117 -14.55 -19.91 3.88
CA ASP A 117 -14.70 -20.04 5.35
C ASP A 117 -15.25 -21.40 5.80
N GLY A 118 -15.49 -22.32 4.87
CA GLY A 118 -15.98 -23.68 5.12
C GLY A 118 -17.50 -23.79 5.30
N SER A 119 -18.23 -22.67 5.22
CA SER A 119 -19.69 -22.70 5.23
C SER A 119 -20.26 -23.13 3.86
N ALA A 120 -21.49 -23.64 3.88
CA ALA A 120 -22.19 -24.00 2.65
C ALA A 120 -22.75 -22.74 1.96
N VAL A 121 -22.78 -22.74 0.63
CA VAL A 121 -23.51 -21.72 -0.13
C VAL A 121 -25.00 -22.05 -0.03
N ASP A 122 -25.73 -21.21 0.70
CA ASP A 122 -27.15 -21.37 1.04
C ASP A 122 -28.07 -20.41 0.27
N HIS A 123 -27.49 -19.37 -0.32
CA HIS A 123 -28.16 -18.40 -1.16
C HIS A 123 -27.34 -18.13 -2.42
N PHE A 124 -28.01 -17.92 -3.54
CA PHE A 124 -27.38 -17.58 -4.81
C PHE A 124 -27.85 -16.20 -5.26
N TYR A 125 -26.89 -15.32 -5.54
CA TYR A 125 -27.12 -13.99 -6.09
C TYR A 125 -26.37 -13.81 -7.42
N TRP A 126 -26.31 -14.87 -8.21
CA TRP A 126 -25.75 -14.87 -9.56
C TRP A 126 -26.40 -13.81 -10.45
N GLU A 127 -25.63 -13.27 -11.37
CA GLU A 127 -26.16 -12.50 -12.47
C GLU A 127 -27.00 -13.37 -13.41
N GLU A 128 -27.75 -12.73 -14.30
CA GLU A 128 -28.46 -13.45 -15.35
C GLU A 128 -27.44 -14.21 -16.21
N ASP A 129 -27.71 -15.49 -16.46
CA ASP A 129 -26.84 -16.44 -17.17
C ASP A 129 -25.56 -16.90 -16.44
N GLU A 130 -25.36 -16.53 -15.16
CA GLU A 130 -24.24 -17.01 -14.34
C GLU A 130 -24.65 -18.10 -13.32
N PRO A 131 -23.72 -18.99 -12.89
CA PRO A 131 -22.35 -19.12 -13.38
C PRO A 131 -22.30 -19.80 -14.74
N SER A 132 -21.50 -19.27 -15.66
CA SER A 132 -21.47 -19.67 -17.07
C SER A 132 -20.32 -20.62 -17.42
N ASN A 133 -19.31 -20.71 -16.55
CA ASN A 133 -18.08 -21.49 -16.76
C ASN A 133 -17.47 -21.27 -18.14
N SER A 134 -17.32 -20.00 -18.51
CA SER A 134 -16.83 -19.59 -19.80
C SER A 134 -15.42 -20.12 -20.03
N GLY A 135 -15.24 -20.88 -21.12
CA GLY A 135 -13.94 -21.48 -21.44
C GLY A 135 -13.53 -22.68 -20.58
N GLN A 136 -14.41 -23.22 -19.74
CA GLN A 136 -14.19 -24.45 -18.93
C GLN A 136 -13.04 -24.32 -17.91
N GLY A 137 -13.15 -23.37 -16.98
CA GLY A 137 -12.14 -23.10 -15.96
C GLY A 137 -12.43 -21.94 -15.01
N GLU A 138 -13.66 -21.44 -14.97
CA GLU A 138 -14.04 -20.31 -14.11
C GLU A 138 -14.52 -20.83 -12.75
N ASN A 139 -13.58 -20.98 -11.82
CA ASN A 139 -13.86 -21.68 -10.56
C ASN A 139 -13.90 -20.77 -9.33
N CYS A 140 -13.90 -19.44 -9.53
CA CYS A 140 -13.80 -18.46 -8.46
C CYS A 140 -14.84 -17.35 -8.62
N MET A 141 -15.50 -17.00 -7.51
CA MET A 141 -16.61 -16.05 -7.48
C MET A 141 -16.11 -14.61 -7.33
N GLU A 142 -16.60 -13.72 -8.18
CA GLU A 142 -16.48 -12.28 -8.05
C GLU A 142 -17.85 -11.60 -7.90
N LEU A 143 -17.87 -10.45 -7.24
CA LEU A 143 -19.03 -9.57 -7.10
C LEU A 143 -18.90 -8.41 -8.08
N HIS A 144 -19.93 -8.21 -8.89
CA HIS A 144 -20.10 -7.02 -9.71
C HIS A 144 -21.02 -6.04 -9.01
N THR A 145 -20.61 -4.77 -8.97
CA THR A 145 -21.38 -3.69 -8.35
C THR A 145 -21.80 -2.58 -9.32
N GLY A 146 -21.24 -2.60 -10.53
CA GLY A 146 -21.44 -1.63 -11.61
C GLY A 146 -22.54 -2.04 -12.60
N ALA A 147 -22.15 -2.25 -13.88
CA ALA A 147 -23.05 -2.70 -14.94
C ALA A 147 -23.22 -4.23 -14.89
N GLY A 148 -23.88 -4.68 -13.83
CA GLY A 148 -23.95 -6.05 -13.35
C GLY A 148 -24.16 -5.96 -11.83
N GLN A 149 -25.24 -6.54 -11.32
CA GLN A 149 -25.56 -6.52 -9.89
C GLN A 149 -25.72 -7.94 -9.36
N GLY A 150 -24.62 -8.66 -9.26
CA GLY A 150 -24.64 -10.01 -8.72
C GLY A 150 -23.27 -10.64 -8.70
N TRP A 151 -23.29 -11.96 -8.58
CA TRP A 151 -22.11 -12.79 -8.59
C TRP A 151 -21.84 -13.28 -10.01
N ASN A 152 -20.57 -13.40 -10.33
CA ASN A 152 -20.06 -13.97 -11.57
C ASN A 152 -18.98 -14.99 -11.22
N ASP A 153 -18.85 -16.06 -11.99
CA ASP A 153 -17.69 -16.95 -11.95
C ASP A 153 -16.63 -16.47 -12.94
N VAL A 154 -15.36 -16.57 -12.54
CA VAL A 154 -14.25 -16.21 -13.42
C VAL A 154 -13.01 -17.03 -13.06
N SER A 155 -12.03 -17.04 -13.96
CA SER A 155 -10.74 -17.69 -13.71
C SER A 155 -10.07 -17.17 -12.44
N CYS A 156 -9.71 -18.07 -11.52
CA CYS A 156 -9.08 -17.75 -10.23
C CYS A 156 -7.72 -17.03 -10.35
N GLY A 157 -7.09 -17.11 -11.53
CA GLY A 157 -5.81 -16.45 -11.84
C GLY A 157 -5.94 -14.96 -12.17
N GLU A 158 -7.17 -14.46 -12.35
CA GLU A 158 -7.43 -13.05 -12.55
C GLU A 158 -6.97 -12.21 -11.36
N LEU A 159 -6.70 -10.93 -11.60
CA LEU A 159 -6.43 -9.98 -10.53
C LEU A 159 -7.70 -9.19 -10.24
N ARG A 160 -8.14 -9.17 -8.98
CA ARG A 160 -9.24 -8.31 -8.49
C ARG A 160 -8.88 -7.70 -7.14
N PHE A 161 -9.58 -6.62 -6.80
CA PHE A 161 -9.73 -6.22 -5.41
C PHE A 161 -10.63 -7.22 -4.68
N TYR A 162 -10.73 -7.14 -3.36
CA TYR A 162 -11.45 -8.18 -2.63
C TYR A 162 -11.97 -7.70 -1.28
N VAL A 163 -12.87 -8.48 -0.69
CA VAL A 163 -13.43 -8.22 0.63
C VAL A 163 -13.10 -9.39 1.55
N CYS A 164 -12.45 -9.11 2.67
CA CYS A 164 -12.31 -10.08 3.75
C CYS A 164 -13.50 -9.97 4.71
N SER A 165 -13.87 -11.09 5.33
CA SER A 165 -14.83 -11.14 6.43
C SER A 165 -14.35 -12.04 7.57
N MET A 166 -14.75 -11.71 8.80
CA MET A 166 -14.52 -12.55 9.98
C MET A 166 -15.70 -12.43 10.95
N GLU A 167 -15.79 -13.34 11.92
CA GLU A 167 -16.72 -13.22 13.03
C GLU A 167 -16.29 -12.11 14.01
N THR A 168 -17.27 -11.44 14.62
CA THR A 168 -17.04 -10.46 15.68
C THR A 168 -16.36 -11.11 16.88
N ARG A 169 -15.48 -10.36 17.55
CA ARG A 169 -14.85 -10.83 18.79
C ARG A 169 -15.92 -11.00 19.86
N SER A 170 -16.31 -12.25 20.15
CA SER A 170 -17.12 -12.58 21.33
C SER A 170 -16.28 -12.30 22.58
N GLY A 171 -16.80 -11.49 23.50
CA GLY A 171 -16.07 -10.82 24.60
C GLY A 171 -15.29 -11.71 25.58
N LEU A 172 -14.23 -12.36 25.13
CA LEU A 172 -13.25 -13.08 25.95
C LEU A 172 -11.86 -12.48 25.71
N ALA A 173 -11.41 -11.76 26.74
CA ALA A 173 -10.05 -11.32 27.05
C ALA A 173 -9.27 -10.56 25.96
N ALA A 174 -9.31 -9.23 26.06
CA ALA A 174 -8.29 -8.37 25.46
C ALA A 174 -6.92 -8.65 26.09
N LEU A 175 -5.93 -8.99 25.28
CA LEU A 175 -4.53 -8.74 25.63
C LEU A 175 -4.30 -7.21 25.54
N PRO A 176 -3.63 -6.59 26.52
CA PRO A 176 -3.36 -5.17 26.45
C PRO A 176 -2.39 -4.89 25.29
N SER A 177 -2.88 -4.15 24.28
CA SER A 177 -2.03 -3.48 23.30
C SER A 177 -1.31 -2.34 24.02
N GLN A 178 -0.11 -2.60 24.52
CA GLN A 178 0.80 -1.55 24.94
C GLN A 178 1.38 -0.86 23.69
N LYS A 179 0.74 0.22 23.23
CA LYS A 179 1.48 1.24 22.49
C LYS A 179 2.38 1.95 23.50
N GLN A 180 3.59 1.44 23.70
CA GLN A 180 4.65 2.24 24.30
C GLN A 180 5.05 3.29 23.27
N ALA A 181 4.62 4.53 23.49
CA ALA A 181 5.29 5.68 22.90
C ALA A 181 6.69 5.71 23.50
N HIS A 182 7.68 5.30 22.70
CA HIS A 182 9.08 5.50 23.07
C HIS A 182 9.41 6.96 22.75
N GLU A 183 9.48 7.79 23.77
CA GLU A 183 10.00 9.15 23.68
C GLU A 183 11.48 9.02 23.26
N ARG A 184 11.77 9.28 21.99
CA ARG A 184 13.13 9.16 21.44
C ARG A 184 13.83 10.51 21.57
N GLU A 185 14.95 10.46 22.25
CA GLU A 185 15.94 11.51 22.38
C GLU A 185 16.39 11.98 20.99
N LEU A 186 16.34 13.31 20.77
CA LEU A 186 16.73 13.96 19.53
C LEU A 186 18.17 13.58 19.14
N VAL A 187 18.31 12.78 18.09
CA VAL A 187 19.53 12.71 17.31
C VAL A 187 19.51 13.89 16.34
N GLU A 188 20.64 14.60 16.21
CA GLU A 188 20.83 15.75 15.30
C GLU A 188 20.11 15.56 13.95
N GLU A 189 19.34 16.56 13.52
CA GLU A 189 18.51 16.72 12.30
C GLU A 189 18.78 15.75 11.11
N VAL A 190 18.61 14.43 11.30
CA VAL A 190 18.69 13.48 10.19
C VAL A 190 17.33 13.42 9.52
N SER A 191 17.26 13.94 8.30
CA SER A 191 16.05 13.89 7.47
C SER A 191 15.61 12.43 7.26
N ILE A 192 14.35 12.13 7.57
CA ILE A 192 13.75 10.81 7.27
C ILE A 192 13.95 10.44 5.79
N TYR A 193 13.92 11.41 4.87
CA TYR A 193 14.17 11.19 3.45
C TYR A 193 15.57 10.57 3.20
N ASP A 194 16.60 11.11 3.86
CA ASP A 194 17.97 10.62 3.72
C ASP A 194 18.13 9.24 4.37
N VAL A 195 17.48 9.00 5.51
CA VAL A 195 17.46 7.67 6.15
C VAL A 195 16.87 6.63 5.20
N LEU A 196 15.71 6.92 4.59
CA LEU A 196 15.06 6.00 3.65
C LEU A 196 15.97 5.65 2.47
N TRP A 197 16.58 6.67 1.85
CA TRP A 197 17.47 6.48 0.72
C TRP A 197 18.75 5.74 1.09
N GLU A 198 19.50 6.21 2.08
CA GLU A 198 20.82 5.66 2.42
C GLU A 198 20.73 4.21 2.93
N THR A 199 19.66 3.86 3.65
CA THR A 199 19.45 2.47 4.13
C THR A 199 19.14 1.47 3.01
N SER A 200 18.70 1.95 1.84
CA SER A 200 18.33 1.11 0.70
C SER A 200 19.17 1.36 -0.56
N LYS A 201 20.17 2.26 -0.50
CA LYS A 201 21.06 2.60 -1.62
C LYS A 201 21.74 1.38 -2.24
N ARG A 202 22.11 0.39 -1.43
CA ARG A 202 22.66 -0.89 -1.90
C ARG A 202 21.75 -1.58 -2.91
N VAL A 203 20.43 -1.51 -2.75
CA VAL A 203 19.47 -2.07 -3.71
C VAL A 203 19.55 -1.34 -5.05
N ALA A 204 19.77 -0.02 -5.03
CA ALA A 204 19.96 0.78 -6.24
C ALA A 204 21.25 0.40 -6.99
N ASP A 205 22.35 0.20 -6.24
CA ASP A 205 23.63 -0.25 -6.82
C ASP A 205 23.51 -1.66 -7.43
N GLU A 206 22.88 -2.59 -6.72
CA GLU A 206 22.60 -3.93 -7.26
C GLU A 206 21.65 -3.90 -8.47
N THR A 207 20.81 -2.87 -8.58
CA THR A 207 19.95 -2.68 -9.76
C THR A 207 20.79 -2.19 -10.96
N LEU A 208 21.74 -1.27 -10.76
CA LEU A 208 22.69 -0.82 -11.79
C LEU A 208 23.46 -1.98 -12.42
N ASP A 209 23.86 -2.94 -11.58
CA ASP A 209 24.62 -4.12 -12.00
C ASP A 209 23.75 -5.22 -12.64
N SER A 210 22.44 -5.01 -12.78
CA SER A 210 21.54 -6.01 -13.35
C SER A 210 21.88 -6.32 -14.82
N ALA A 211 21.72 -7.59 -15.20
CA ALA A 211 21.94 -8.04 -16.58
C ALA A 211 21.05 -7.27 -17.57
N PHE A 212 19.83 -6.91 -17.18
CA PHE A 212 18.91 -6.12 -18.00
C PHE A 212 19.46 -4.73 -18.33
N LEU A 213 19.85 -3.95 -17.31
CA LEU A 213 20.44 -2.64 -17.53
C LEU A 213 21.76 -2.77 -18.29
N SER A 214 22.55 -3.81 -17.99
CA SER A 214 23.78 -4.13 -18.73
C SER A 214 23.55 -4.39 -20.21
N GLY A 215 22.57 -5.23 -20.53
CA GLY A 215 22.16 -5.50 -21.90
C GLY A 215 21.64 -4.24 -22.60
N MET A 216 20.87 -3.41 -21.90
CA MET A 216 20.31 -2.18 -22.46
C MET A 216 21.42 -1.18 -22.83
N TYR A 217 22.36 -0.88 -21.93
CA TYR A 217 23.42 0.09 -22.23
C TYR A 217 24.45 -0.45 -23.23
N THR A 218 24.75 -1.75 -23.21
CA THR A 218 25.64 -2.38 -24.21
C THR A 218 24.98 -2.60 -25.56
N ARG A 219 23.69 -2.28 -25.70
CA ARG A 219 22.84 -2.57 -26.89
C ARG A 219 22.78 -4.05 -27.27
N ARG A 220 22.93 -4.92 -26.27
CA ARG A 220 22.86 -6.38 -26.42
C ARG A 220 21.55 -6.98 -25.92
N LEU A 221 20.66 -6.18 -25.32
CA LEU A 221 19.35 -6.63 -24.86
C LEU A 221 18.47 -7.05 -26.06
N PRO A 222 17.99 -8.30 -26.12
CA PRO A 222 17.03 -8.71 -27.12
C PRO A 222 15.73 -7.90 -27.03
N ALA A 223 15.17 -7.51 -28.18
CA ALA A 223 13.99 -6.63 -28.26
C ALA A 223 12.76 -7.20 -27.53
N ARG A 224 12.57 -8.52 -27.50
CA ARG A 224 11.46 -9.18 -26.78
C ARG A 224 11.47 -8.87 -25.28
N PHE A 225 12.63 -8.92 -24.64
CA PHE A 225 12.75 -8.70 -23.20
C PHE A 225 12.52 -7.23 -22.83
N TYR A 226 12.93 -6.32 -23.72
CA TYR A 226 12.57 -4.92 -23.58
C TYR A 226 11.06 -4.74 -23.70
N ALA A 227 10.41 -5.32 -24.72
CA ALA A 227 8.96 -5.24 -24.89
C ALA A 227 8.19 -5.85 -23.71
N ASP A 228 8.63 -6.99 -23.18
CA ASP A 228 8.03 -7.63 -22.00
C ASP A 228 8.12 -6.70 -20.78
N PHE A 229 9.30 -6.13 -20.51
CA PHE A 229 9.47 -5.13 -19.46
C PHE A 229 8.48 -3.96 -19.63
N CYS A 230 8.32 -3.45 -20.85
CA CYS A 230 7.37 -2.37 -21.13
C CYS A 230 5.92 -2.75 -20.84
N HIS A 231 5.49 -3.95 -21.25
CA HIS A 231 4.15 -4.44 -20.96
C HIS A 231 3.91 -4.58 -19.45
N GLN A 232 4.89 -5.10 -18.71
CA GLN A 232 4.82 -5.23 -17.26
C GLN A 232 4.80 -3.88 -16.54
N GLU A 233 5.57 -2.89 -17.01
CA GLU A 233 5.57 -1.52 -16.48
C GLU A 233 4.22 -0.82 -16.69
N VAL A 234 3.66 -0.93 -17.90
CA VAL A 234 2.34 -0.37 -18.22
C VAL A 234 1.26 -1.02 -17.36
N LEU A 235 1.32 -2.35 -17.19
CA LEU A 235 0.41 -3.07 -16.31
C LEU A 235 0.54 -2.60 -14.86
N TYR A 236 1.76 -2.52 -14.31
CA TYR A 236 1.99 -2.01 -12.96
C TYR A 236 1.40 -0.61 -12.78
N LEU A 237 1.64 0.29 -13.73
CA LEU A 237 1.18 1.67 -13.67
C LEU A 237 -0.35 1.76 -13.67
N ASP A 238 -1.02 1.05 -14.57
CA ASP A 238 -2.49 0.96 -14.62
C ASP A 238 -3.10 0.48 -13.29
N ARG A 239 -2.49 -0.55 -12.70
CA ARG A 239 -2.94 -1.13 -11.44
C ARG A 239 -2.75 -0.16 -10.27
N VAL A 240 -1.60 0.52 -10.18
CA VAL A 240 -1.33 1.53 -9.14
C VAL A 240 -2.21 2.76 -9.29
N ILE A 241 -2.46 3.24 -10.51
CA ILE A 241 -3.43 4.32 -10.78
C ILE A 241 -4.78 3.95 -10.17
N THR A 242 -5.27 2.74 -10.43
CA THR A 242 -6.57 2.30 -9.91
C THR A 242 -6.57 2.22 -8.38
N MET A 243 -5.50 1.72 -7.75
CA MET A 243 -5.38 1.71 -6.28
C MET A 243 -5.38 3.13 -5.69
N LEU A 244 -4.61 4.05 -6.29
CA LEU A 244 -4.57 5.45 -5.89
C LEU A 244 -5.93 6.14 -6.05
N GLN A 245 -6.66 5.85 -7.13
CA GLN A 245 -8.00 6.38 -7.33
C GLN A 245 -8.94 5.99 -6.18
N VAL A 246 -8.89 4.75 -5.72
CA VAL A 246 -9.69 4.28 -4.59
C VAL A 246 -9.26 4.97 -3.30
N LEU A 247 -7.95 5.02 -3.03
CA LEU A 247 -7.39 5.67 -1.85
C LEU A 247 -7.81 7.14 -1.75
N ILE A 248 -7.63 7.92 -2.82
CA ILE A 248 -7.92 9.36 -2.87
C ILE A 248 -9.41 9.66 -2.60
N ARG A 249 -10.31 8.74 -2.98
CA ARG A 249 -11.76 8.89 -2.76
C ARG A 249 -12.19 8.55 -1.34
N THR A 250 -11.46 7.68 -0.65
CA THR A 250 -11.97 6.98 0.55
C THR A 250 -11.25 7.39 1.82
N VAL A 251 -9.99 7.83 1.72
CA VAL A 251 -9.16 8.18 2.87
C VAL A 251 -9.09 9.70 3.05
N GLN A 252 -9.15 10.12 4.31
CA GLN A 252 -8.92 11.50 4.72
C GLN A 252 -7.48 11.65 5.20
N GLY A 253 -6.84 12.77 4.85
CA GLY A 253 -5.47 13.06 5.26
C GLY A 253 -5.15 14.54 5.16
N PRO A 254 -3.94 14.96 5.55
CA PRO A 254 -3.49 16.33 5.42
C PRO A 254 -3.65 16.86 3.98
N PRO A 255 -4.13 18.11 3.77
CA PRO A 255 -4.48 18.62 2.44
C PRO A 255 -3.32 18.60 1.43
N ASP A 256 -2.10 18.85 1.88
CA ASP A 256 -0.88 18.82 1.09
C ASP A 256 -0.47 17.39 0.71
N ILE A 257 -0.62 16.41 1.60
CA ILE A 257 -0.45 14.99 1.28
C ILE A 257 -1.50 14.53 0.26
N MET A 258 -2.76 14.89 0.45
CA MET A 258 -3.82 14.51 -0.49
C MET A 258 -3.62 15.16 -1.86
N LEU A 259 -3.20 16.43 -1.90
CA LEU A 259 -2.84 17.12 -3.14
C LEU A 259 -1.64 16.44 -3.83
N PHE A 260 -0.65 15.98 -3.06
CA PHE A 260 0.49 15.25 -3.59
C PHE A 260 0.06 13.93 -4.27
N LEU A 261 -0.79 13.14 -3.58
CA LEU A 261 -1.32 11.89 -4.13
C LEU A 261 -2.17 12.14 -5.38
N GLN A 262 -3.01 13.17 -5.39
CA GLN A 262 -3.78 13.59 -6.57
C GLN A 262 -2.89 13.97 -7.75
N THR A 263 -1.84 14.74 -7.50
CA THR A 263 -0.87 15.16 -8.53
C THR A 263 -0.13 13.95 -9.10
N THR A 264 0.28 13.02 -8.22
CA THR A 264 0.98 11.79 -8.63
C THR A 264 0.07 10.88 -9.44
N HIS A 265 -1.19 10.72 -9.00
CA HIS A 265 -2.21 9.98 -9.75
C HIS A 265 -2.42 10.58 -11.15
N GLN A 266 -2.56 11.90 -11.28
CA GLN A 266 -2.68 12.56 -12.58
C GLN A 266 -1.44 12.31 -13.47
N HIS A 267 -0.24 12.46 -12.90
CA HIS A 267 1.01 12.22 -13.64
C HIS A 267 1.12 10.77 -14.15
N TYR A 268 0.70 9.80 -13.33
CA TYR A 268 0.66 8.40 -13.73
C TYR A 268 -0.36 8.16 -14.86
N GLN A 269 -1.54 8.78 -14.80
CA GLN A 269 -2.53 8.70 -15.87
C GLN A 269 -2.00 9.28 -17.20
N GLU A 270 -1.32 10.43 -17.14
CA GLU A 270 -0.68 11.04 -18.32
C GLU A 270 0.40 10.10 -18.90
N SER A 271 1.26 9.55 -18.04
CA SER A 271 2.31 8.60 -18.43
C SER A 271 1.74 7.33 -19.06
N LEU A 272 0.64 6.78 -18.51
CA LEU A 272 -0.03 5.61 -19.06
C LEU A 272 -0.63 5.90 -20.45
N LYS A 273 -1.29 7.06 -20.60
CA LYS A 273 -1.87 7.50 -21.87
C LYS A 273 -0.81 7.69 -22.95
N GLU A 274 0.35 8.26 -22.59
CA GLU A 274 1.47 8.40 -23.51
C GLU A 274 2.01 7.03 -23.96
N ALA A 275 2.17 6.08 -23.03
CA ALA A 275 2.60 4.71 -23.37
C ALA A 275 1.62 4.03 -24.34
N GLN A 276 0.32 4.12 -24.06
CA GLN A 276 -0.73 3.54 -24.90
C GLN A 276 -0.78 4.17 -26.31
N ASN A 277 -0.62 5.49 -26.42
CA ASN A 277 -0.65 6.19 -27.70
C ASN A 277 0.53 5.89 -28.62
N GLN A 278 1.69 5.58 -28.02
CA GLN A 278 2.86 5.27 -28.81
C GLN A 278 2.81 3.82 -29.33
N THR A 279 2.13 2.92 -28.64
CA THR A 279 2.13 1.48 -28.94
C THR A 279 1.30 1.17 -30.21
N PRO A 280 1.74 0.31 -31.15
CA PRO A 280 0.93 -0.14 -32.29
C PRO A 280 -0.42 -0.76 -31.81
N PRO A 281 -1.46 -0.83 -32.66
CA PRO A 281 -2.84 -0.59 -32.26
C PRO A 281 -3.32 -1.47 -31.10
N HIS A 282 -3.74 -0.78 -30.03
CA HIS A 282 -4.48 -1.26 -28.87
C HIS A 282 -3.79 -2.37 -28.07
N LEU A 283 -2.77 -2.00 -27.28
CA LEU A 283 -2.29 -2.85 -26.20
C LEU A 283 -3.46 -3.18 -25.26
N ASN A 284 -3.97 -4.40 -25.35
CA ASN A 284 -5.03 -4.88 -24.48
C ASN A 284 -4.41 -5.25 -23.13
N LEU A 285 -4.56 -4.37 -22.14
CA LEU A 285 -4.01 -4.58 -20.78
C LEU A 285 -4.52 -5.88 -20.15
N SER A 286 -5.76 -6.27 -20.43
CA SER A 286 -6.36 -7.51 -19.94
C SER A 286 -5.70 -8.78 -20.50
N SER A 287 -4.93 -8.66 -21.60
CA SER A 287 -4.17 -9.78 -22.18
C SER A 287 -2.76 -9.94 -21.60
N ILE A 288 -2.28 -8.96 -20.84
CA ILE A 288 -0.93 -8.99 -20.27
C ILE A 288 -0.98 -9.80 -18.97
N GLN A 289 -0.37 -10.98 -19.00
CA GLN A 289 -0.20 -11.77 -17.79
C GLN A 289 0.87 -11.13 -16.89
N PRO A 290 0.55 -10.84 -15.61
CA PRO A 290 1.50 -10.21 -14.69
C PRO A 290 2.64 -11.18 -14.35
N SER A 291 3.88 -10.70 -14.44
CA SER A 291 5.06 -11.46 -14.00
C SER A 291 5.03 -11.67 -12.48
N ALA A 292 5.83 -12.61 -11.97
CA ALA A 292 6.00 -12.80 -10.53
C ALA A 292 6.43 -11.49 -9.82
N ALA A 293 7.33 -10.71 -10.44
CA ALA A 293 7.78 -9.44 -9.91
C ALA A 293 6.64 -8.40 -9.82
N VAL A 294 5.82 -8.26 -10.87
CA VAL A 294 4.67 -7.33 -10.84
C VAL A 294 3.63 -7.79 -9.82
N ARG A 295 3.33 -9.10 -9.75
CA ARG A 295 2.41 -9.65 -8.73
C ARG A 295 2.89 -9.33 -7.31
N GLN A 296 4.15 -9.61 -7.01
CA GLN A 296 4.74 -9.34 -5.70
C GLN A 296 4.74 -7.83 -5.38
N TYR A 297 5.02 -6.98 -6.36
CA TYR A 297 4.95 -5.54 -6.20
C TYR A 297 3.53 -5.12 -5.83
N LEU A 298 2.52 -5.50 -6.62
CA LEU A 298 1.13 -5.14 -6.35
C LEU A 298 0.66 -5.68 -4.99
N GLN A 299 1.06 -6.90 -4.62
CA GLN A 299 0.74 -7.50 -3.32
C GLN A 299 1.40 -6.77 -2.13
N SER A 300 2.55 -6.14 -2.31
CA SER A 300 3.18 -5.40 -1.19
C SER A 300 2.35 -4.19 -0.72
N PHE A 301 1.34 -3.77 -1.48
CA PHE A 301 0.43 -2.69 -1.05
C PHE A 301 -0.51 -3.09 0.08
N HIS A 302 -0.71 -4.39 0.37
CA HIS A 302 -1.52 -4.84 1.50
C HIS A 302 -1.07 -4.20 2.83
N ASP A 303 0.25 -4.05 3.03
CA ASP A 303 0.84 -3.44 4.23
C ASP A 303 0.62 -1.92 4.32
N ILE A 304 0.04 -1.30 3.28
CA ILE A 304 -0.06 0.15 3.12
C ILE A 304 -1.51 0.62 2.99
N VAL A 305 -2.44 -0.20 2.45
CA VAL A 305 -3.78 0.31 2.06
C VAL A 305 -4.64 0.86 3.19
N HIS A 306 -4.43 0.35 4.41
CA HIS A 306 -5.16 0.79 5.61
C HIS A 306 -4.30 1.68 6.53
N GLU A 307 -3.09 2.02 6.10
CA GLU A 307 -2.21 2.95 6.81
C GLU A 307 -2.56 4.41 6.48
N GLU A 308 -2.00 5.33 7.25
CA GLU A 308 -2.17 6.76 7.02
C GLU A 308 -1.61 7.16 5.63
N PRO A 309 -2.21 8.15 4.94
CA PRO A 309 -1.79 8.57 3.59
C PRO A 309 -0.30 8.87 3.44
N ILE A 310 0.40 9.27 4.51
CA ILE A 310 1.84 9.51 4.49
C ILE A 310 2.66 8.28 4.06
N TYR A 311 2.22 7.07 4.43
CA TYR A 311 2.90 5.83 4.07
C TYR A 311 2.76 5.49 2.59
N TRP A 312 1.72 6.00 1.91
CA TRP A 312 1.64 5.95 0.46
C TRP A 312 2.73 6.79 -0.20
N LEU A 313 3.07 7.97 0.33
CA LEU A 313 4.22 8.75 -0.17
C LEU A 313 5.51 7.95 -0.03
N VAL A 314 5.72 7.33 1.13
CA VAL A 314 6.89 6.47 1.38
C VAL A 314 6.93 5.32 0.38
N SER A 315 5.79 4.72 0.05
CA SER A 315 5.71 3.59 -0.88
C SER A 315 5.97 3.95 -2.35
N LEU A 316 5.65 5.18 -2.76
CA LEU A 316 5.81 5.65 -4.14
C LEU A 316 7.20 6.27 -4.40
N LEU A 317 7.88 6.69 -3.33
CA LEU A 317 9.19 7.34 -3.39
C LEU A 317 10.29 6.48 -4.08
N PRO A 318 10.42 5.17 -3.84
CA PRO A 318 11.43 4.32 -4.47
C PRO A 318 11.51 4.45 -5.98
N ARG A 319 10.36 4.40 -6.67
CA ARG A 319 10.29 4.61 -8.13
C ARG A 319 10.81 5.99 -8.52
N ALA A 320 10.35 7.02 -7.81
CA ALA A 320 10.70 8.42 -8.09
C ALA A 320 12.19 8.75 -7.84
N LEU A 321 12.88 7.98 -6.99
CA LEU A 321 14.31 8.16 -6.70
C LEU A 321 15.22 7.22 -7.50
N LEU A 322 14.85 5.94 -7.59
CA LEU A 322 15.66 4.93 -8.24
C LEU A 322 15.81 5.22 -9.73
N ARG A 323 14.73 5.56 -10.45
CA ARG A 323 14.79 5.77 -11.90
C ARG A 323 15.75 6.91 -12.29
N PRO A 324 15.70 8.11 -11.66
CA PRO A 324 16.70 9.15 -11.89
C PRO A 324 18.12 8.77 -11.47
N TYR A 325 18.27 8.04 -10.36
CA TYR A 325 19.58 7.55 -9.91
C TYR A 325 20.23 6.65 -10.96
N LEU A 326 19.48 5.65 -11.47
CA LEU A 326 19.93 4.76 -12.53
C LEU A 326 20.33 5.54 -13.79
N ALA A 327 19.50 6.52 -14.19
CA ALA A 327 19.76 7.36 -15.37
C ALA A 327 21.09 8.12 -15.31
N GLN A 328 21.45 8.62 -14.11
CA GLN A 328 22.66 9.42 -13.89
C GLN A 328 23.93 8.58 -13.82
N HIS A 329 23.82 7.31 -13.38
CA HIS A 329 24.96 6.43 -13.16
C HIS A 329 25.19 5.43 -14.30
N LEU A 330 24.23 5.29 -15.22
CA LEU A 330 24.46 4.52 -16.44
C LEU A 330 25.51 5.19 -17.33
N PRO A 331 26.49 4.44 -17.88
CA PRO A 331 27.53 4.96 -18.75
C PRO A 331 26.98 5.27 -20.15
N LEU A 332 26.14 6.30 -20.25
CA LEU A 332 25.66 6.81 -21.52
C LEU A 332 26.82 7.54 -22.22
N GLY A 333 27.36 6.95 -23.28
CA GLY A 333 28.39 7.57 -24.12
C GLY A 333 28.00 8.98 -24.56
N GLU A 334 28.99 9.85 -24.77
CA GLU A 334 28.87 11.30 -25.00
C GLU A 334 27.60 11.72 -25.74
N ARG A 335 26.85 12.67 -25.15
CA ARG A 335 25.69 13.36 -25.76
C ARG A 335 26.10 13.94 -27.12
N THR A 336 25.83 13.22 -28.21
CA THR A 336 25.96 13.77 -29.56
C THR A 336 24.94 14.91 -29.72
N ARG A 337 25.42 16.11 -30.03
CA ARG A 337 24.70 17.41 -30.08
C ARG A 337 23.52 17.53 -31.06
N SER A 338 23.02 16.44 -31.63
CA SER A 338 21.89 16.48 -32.56
C SER A 338 21.17 15.12 -32.61
N GLY A 339 20.19 14.93 -31.74
CA GLY A 339 19.30 13.77 -31.74
C GLY A 339 18.45 13.69 -30.46
N PRO A 340 17.25 13.10 -30.49
CA PRO A 340 16.41 13.00 -29.31
C PRO A 340 17.08 12.17 -28.20
N SER A 341 16.75 12.53 -26.96
CA SER A 341 17.12 11.93 -25.66
C SER A 341 16.85 10.40 -25.58
N PRO A 342 17.39 9.68 -24.58
CA PRO A 342 17.78 8.28 -24.68
C PRO A 342 16.61 7.30 -24.55
N CYS A 343 15.89 7.04 -25.64
CA CYS A 343 15.52 5.67 -25.95
C CYS A 343 16.74 5.04 -26.63
N LEU A 344 17.41 4.09 -25.97
CA LEU A 344 18.66 3.47 -26.46
C LEU A 344 18.50 2.62 -27.74
N TYR A 345 17.35 2.66 -28.40
CA TYR A 345 17.11 2.04 -29.71
C TYR A 345 16.28 2.94 -30.65
N PRO A 346 16.87 4.00 -31.25
CA PRO A 346 16.19 4.77 -32.30
C PRO A 346 15.96 3.99 -33.61
N ARG A 347 16.58 2.80 -33.76
CA ARG A 347 16.60 2.01 -35.00
C ARG A 347 15.78 0.72 -34.98
N LEU A 348 15.25 0.33 -33.82
CA LEU A 348 14.27 -0.74 -33.75
C LEU A 348 12.93 -0.06 -33.49
N ASN A 349 12.10 0.06 -34.52
CA ASN A 349 10.67 0.42 -34.43
C ASN A 349 9.86 -0.66 -33.67
N LEU A 350 10.45 -1.26 -32.64
CA LEU A 350 9.88 -2.34 -31.85
C LEU A 350 9.54 -1.76 -30.48
N PHE A 351 8.25 -1.50 -30.32
CA PHE A 351 7.56 -1.19 -29.07
C PHE A 351 8.05 0.07 -28.33
N PRO A 352 7.23 1.12 -28.28
CA PRO A 352 7.45 2.18 -27.33
C PRO A 352 7.02 1.64 -25.97
N CYS A 353 8.02 1.18 -25.23
CA CYS A 353 7.99 1.41 -23.81
C CYS A 353 7.57 2.85 -23.56
N PRO A 354 6.90 3.17 -22.44
CA PRO A 354 7.24 4.40 -21.78
C PRO A 354 8.75 4.33 -21.52
N CYS A 355 9.55 4.78 -22.49
CA CYS A 355 10.86 5.31 -22.21
C CYS A 355 10.51 6.50 -21.35
N TYR A 356 10.33 6.24 -20.05
CA TYR A 356 10.33 7.24 -19.02
C TYR A 356 11.43 8.20 -19.43
N GLN A 357 11.16 9.48 -19.41
CA GLN A 357 12.27 10.40 -19.40
C GLN A 357 12.97 10.18 -18.05
N TRP A 358 13.84 9.17 -17.99
CA TRP A 358 14.61 8.75 -16.83
C TRP A 358 15.35 9.95 -16.21
N GLY A 359 15.53 11.03 -16.98
CA GLY A 359 15.91 12.36 -16.52
C GLY A 359 14.73 13.29 -16.22
N GLY A 360 14.04 13.11 -15.09
CA GLY A 360 13.47 14.22 -14.31
C GLY A 360 12.24 14.94 -14.89
N GLU A 361 11.31 14.21 -15.53
CA GLU A 361 9.96 14.72 -15.83
C GLU A 361 8.87 14.21 -14.88
N ASP A 362 9.22 13.55 -13.76
CA ASP A 362 8.23 13.01 -12.81
C ASP A 362 7.39 14.05 -12.06
N MET A 363 7.59 15.34 -12.33
CA MET A 363 6.60 16.39 -12.14
C MET A 363 7.01 17.64 -12.92
N LYS A 364 6.34 17.92 -14.04
CA LYS A 364 6.58 19.15 -14.83
C LYS A 364 5.96 20.36 -14.12
N SER A 365 6.80 21.26 -13.63
CA SER A 365 6.50 22.70 -13.68
C SER A 365 7.45 23.38 -14.66
N ASP A 366 6.88 23.95 -15.72
CA ASP A 366 7.43 24.93 -16.67
C ASP A 366 8.81 24.68 -17.36
N GLN A 367 8.77 24.62 -18.69
CA GLN A 367 9.87 24.27 -19.61
C GLN A 367 10.97 25.35 -19.82
N ARG A 368 11.28 26.21 -18.85
CA ARG A 368 12.18 27.36 -19.12
C ARG A 368 13.65 27.23 -18.71
N ASN A 369 14.10 26.19 -18.01
CA ASN A 369 15.53 26.07 -17.64
C ASN A 369 16.04 24.62 -17.54
N GLN A 370 16.67 24.13 -18.62
CA GLN A 370 17.25 22.77 -18.72
C GLN A 370 18.70 22.63 -18.16
N ARG A 371 19.26 23.65 -17.49
CA ARG A 371 20.70 23.64 -17.11
C ARG A 371 21.04 23.08 -15.73
N ASN A 372 20.07 22.91 -14.82
CA ASN A 372 20.29 22.35 -13.48
C ASN A 372 19.30 21.20 -13.20
N GLN A 373 19.60 20.02 -13.72
CA GLN A 373 18.81 18.80 -13.57
C GLN A 373 19.32 18.00 -12.35
N LYS A 374 19.37 18.63 -11.17
CA LYS A 374 19.66 17.97 -9.90
C LYS A 374 18.33 17.69 -9.18
N ASP A 375 18.06 16.43 -8.92
CA ASP A 375 17.06 15.87 -7.99
C ASP A 375 15.73 16.66 -7.82
N LYS A 376 14.89 16.66 -8.87
CA LYS A 376 13.55 17.28 -8.81
C LYS A 376 12.55 16.45 -7.99
N SER A 377 12.65 15.13 -7.98
CA SER A 377 11.80 14.26 -7.16
C SER A 377 12.04 14.53 -5.67
N GLY A 378 13.31 14.63 -5.26
CA GLY A 378 13.68 15.05 -3.91
C GLY A 378 13.12 16.41 -3.52
N SER A 379 13.03 17.37 -4.46
CA SER A 379 12.45 18.69 -4.17
C SER A 379 10.96 18.67 -3.78
N TYR A 380 10.23 17.61 -4.12
CA TYR A 380 8.80 17.49 -3.81
C TYR A 380 8.49 16.55 -2.64
N TYR A 381 9.17 15.40 -2.57
CA TYR A 381 8.96 14.44 -1.50
C TYR A 381 9.63 14.88 -0.18
N ARG A 382 10.84 15.44 -0.25
CA ARG A 382 11.62 15.80 0.94
C ARG A 382 10.88 16.79 1.85
N PRO A 383 10.35 17.93 1.36
CA PRO A 383 9.69 18.89 2.25
C PRO A 383 8.44 18.32 2.93
N LEU A 384 7.70 17.44 2.24
CA LEU A 384 6.53 16.77 2.81
C LEU A 384 6.95 15.75 3.87
N LEU A 385 7.92 14.89 3.57
CA LEU A 385 8.38 13.88 4.53
C LEU A 385 9.01 14.51 5.79
N GLU A 386 9.84 15.56 5.62
CA GLU A 386 10.44 16.30 6.73
C GLU A 386 9.38 17.03 7.57
N LYS A 387 8.33 17.57 6.93
CA LYS A 387 7.22 18.22 7.65
C LYS A 387 6.45 17.25 8.56
N TYR A 388 6.34 15.98 8.18
CA TYR A 388 5.59 14.95 8.93
C TYR A 388 6.51 13.97 9.67
N GLN A 389 7.81 14.19 9.71
CA GLN A 389 8.77 13.20 10.24
C GLN A 389 8.52 12.83 11.72
N ASP A 390 8.01 13.77 12.52
CA ASP A 390 7.76 13.57 13.95
C ASP A 390 6.60 12.61 14.23
N VAL A 391 5.72 12.38 13.25
CA VAL A 391 4.57 11.46 13.37
C VAL A 391 4.76 10.16 12.60
N ILE A 392 5.82 10.05 11.80
CA ILE A 392 6.13 8.85 11.02
C ILE A 392 6.81 7.82 11.94
N ASP A 393 6.29 6.59 11.95
CA ASP A 393 7.04 5.46 12.49
C ASP A 393 8.21 5.14 11.54
N VAL A 394 9.41 5.49 11.97
CA VAL A 394 10.64 5.34 11.19
C VAL A 394 10.87 3.90 10.75
N TYR A 395 10.62 2.91 11.61
CA TYR A 395 10.84 1.51 11.22
C TYR A 395 9.82 1.04 10.20
N LYS A 396 8.55 1.41 10.38
CA LYS A 396 7.52 1.11 9.40
C LYS A 396 7.85 1.75 8.05
N ALA A 397 8.23 3.03 8.04
CA ALA A 397 8.60 3.74 6.83
C ALA A 397 9.83 3.14 6.14
N VAL A 398 10.90 2.82 6.89
CA VAL A 398 12.09 2.16 6.36
C VAL A 398 11.74 0.79 5.76
N ASN A 399 10.89 0.01 6.43
CA ASN A 399 10.47 -1.30 5.92
C ASN A 399 9.67 -1.16 4.62
N ILE A 400 8.66 -0.29 4.58
CA ILE A 400 7.86 -0.01 3.39
C ILE A 400 8.77 0.43 2.24
N PHE A 401 9.61 1.44 2.46
CA PHE A 401 10.51 1.96 1.43
C PHE A 401 11.45 0.87 0.88
N ARG A 402 12.05 0.07 1.77
CA ARG A 402 12.96 -1.00 1.39
C ARG A 402 12.27 -2.09 0.58
N VAL A 403 11.08 -2.53 0.99
CA VAL A 403 10.28 -3.52 0.25
C VAL A 403 9.98 -3.01 -1.15
N GLN A 404 9.57 -1.75 -1.28
CA GLN A 404 9.27 -1.14 -2.57
C GLN A 404 10.52 -0.94 -3.44
N MET A 405 11.70 -0.63 -2.85
CA MET A 405 12.98 -0.63 -3.58
C MET A 405 13.33 -2.03 -4.14
N ILE A 406 13.10 -3.08 -3.36
CA ILE A 406 13.33 -4.47 -3.79
C ILE A 406 12.38 -4.84 -4.93
N ASN A 407 11.11 -4.45 -4.83
CA ASN A 407 10.13 -4.70 -5.89
C ASN A 407 10.49 -3.95 -7.18
N GLU A 408 10.94 -2.70 -7.10
CA GLU A 408 11.46 -1.97 -8.26
C GLU A 408 12.66 -2.70 -8.91
N LYS A 409 13.62 -3.18 -8.11
CA LYS A 409 14.74 -3.99 -8.61
C LYS A 409 14.25 -5.28 -9.28
N ALA A 410 13.20 -5.92 -8.75
CA ALA A 410 12.65 -7.15 -9.29
C ALA A 410 12.12 -6.97 -10.73
N LEU A 411 11.57 -5.79 -11.06
CA LEU A 411 11.14 -5.46 -12.43
C LEU A 411 12.30 -5.50 -13.44
N PHE A 412 13.50 -5.06 -13.02
CA PHE A 412 14.71 -5.07 -13.84
C PHE A 412 15.41 -6.44 -13.90
N THR A 413 15.15 -7.34 -12.97
CA THR A 413 15.89 -8.61 -12.86
C THR A 413 15.10 -9.83 -13.33
N SER A 414 13.77 -9.78 -13.23
CA SER A 414 12.87 -10.88 -13.64
C SER A 414 12.74 -11.05 -15.16
N SER A 415 13.02 -10.00 -15.96
CA SER A 415 12.82 -10.01 -17.41
C SER A 415 13.87 -10.80 -18.21
N TRP A 416 14.85 -11.45 -17.58
CA TRP A 416 16.01 -12.06 -18.24
C TRP A 416 16.05 -13.59 -18.20
N PHE A 417 15.39 -14.24 -17.23
CA PHE A 417 15.44 -15.69 -17.07
C PHE A 417 14.19 -16.34 -17.64
N PRO A 418 14.29 -17.15 -18.72
CA PRO A 418 13.30 -18.18 -18.96
C PRO A 418 13.37 -19.12 -17.76
N THR A 419 12.27 -19.26 -17.04
CA THR A 419 12.07 -20.33 -16.06
C THR A 419 12.16 -21.66 -16.80
N GLY A 420 13.36 -22.21 -16.90
CA GLY A 420 13.61 -23.63 -17.06
C GLY A 420 14.09 -24.12 -15.71
N ASP A 421 13.30 -24.97 -15.08
CA ASP A 421 13.64 -25.76 -13.89
C ASP A 421 13.93 -24.94 -12.62
N GLU A 422 12.89 -24.34 -12.03
CA GLU A 422 12.83 -24.24 -10.57
C GLU A 422 11.59 -25.02 -10.11
N GLU A 423 11.86 -26.09 -9.37
CA GLU A 423 10.93 -26.77 -8.47
C GLU A 423 10.09 -25.73 -7.73
N GLU A 424 8.84 -26.10 -7.41
CA GLU A 424 8.02 -25.42 -6.42
C GLU A 424 8.87 -25.01 -5.22
N VAL A 425 9.29 -23.74 -5.18
CA VAL A 425 9.81 -23.13 -3.96
C VAL A 425 8.58 -22.92 -3.11
N GLU A 426 8.27 -23.97 -2.35
CA GLU A 426 7.36 -24.01 -1.22
C GLU A 426 7.43 -22.66 -0.48
N ASP A 427 6.27 -22.03 -0.30
CA ASP A 427 6.04 -20.81 0.47
C ASP A 427 6.81 -20.88 1.81
N GLN A 428 8.03 -20.34 1.82
CA GLN A 428 8.77 -20.11 3.06
C GLN A 428 8.35 -18.72 3.54
N PRO A 429 7.62 -18.61 4.67
CA PRO A 429 7.30 -17.31 5.23
C PRO A 429 8.61 -16.58 5.55
N ILE A 430 8.65 -15.29 5.23
CA ILE A 430 9.70 -14.38 5.68
C ILE A 430 9.81 -14.57 7.19
N ARG A 431 10.92 -15.17 7.66
CA ARG A 431 11.18 -15.32 9.09
C ARG A 431 11.31 -13.92 9.69
N VAL A 432 10.23 -13.47 10.34
CA VAL A 432 10.30 -12.45 11.37
C VAL A 432 11.25 -12.99 12.43
N TRP A 433 12.38 -12.31 12.63
CA TRP A 433 13.33 -12.67 13.67
C TRP A 433 12.61 -12.58 15.02
N SER A 434 12.26 -13.73 15.60
CA SER A 434 11.86 -13.82 16.99
C SER A 434 13.09 -13.52 17.84
N VAL A 435 13.01 -12.49 18.66
CA VAL A 435 14.01 -12.16 19.67
C VAL A 435 14.00 -13.30 20.70
N GLU A 436 14.92 -14.25 20.58
CA GLU A 436 15.23 -15.13 21.70
C GLU A 436 15.91 -14.30 22.79
N SER A 437 15.25 -14.23 23.93
CA SER A 437 15.77 -13.60 25.12
C SER A 437 16.95 -14.41 25.65
N GLY A 438 18.10 -13.74 25.78
CA GLY A 438 19.20 -14.16 26.63
C GLY A 438 20.39 -14.78 25.91
N SER A 439 21.39 -13.96 25.56
CA SER A 439 22.76 -14.10 26.07
C SER A 439 23.69 -13.01 25.51
N ASP A 440 24.04 -12.10 26.41
CA ASP A 440 25.30 -11.34 26.54
C ASP A 440 26.21 -11.22 25.30
N VAL A 441 26.10 -10.12 24.55
CA VAL A 441 27.13 -9.66 23.60
C VAL A 441 27.65 -8.30 24.06
N ARG A 442 28.84 -8.29 24.66
CA ARG A 442 29.56 -7.06 25.01
C ARG A 442 30.06 -6.38 23.73
N VAL A 443 29.53 -5.21 23.44
CA VAL A 443 30.09 -4.27 22.48
C VAL A 443 31.29 -3.58 23.14
N LYS A 444 32.48 -3.70 22.54
CA LYS A 444 33.59 -2.77 22.81
C LYS A 444 33.41 -1.57 21.89
N LEU A 445 33.36 -0.40 22.52
CA LEU A 445 33.29 0.94 21.92
C LEU A 445 34.40 1.19 20.91
#